data_AF-G2Z0F2-F1
#
_entry.id   AF-G2Z0F2-F1
#
_cell.length_a   1.000
_cell.length_b   1.000
_cell.length_c   1.000
_cell.angle_alpha   90.00
_cell.angle_beta   90.00
_cell.angle_gamma   90.00
#
_symmetry.space_group_name_H-M   'P 1'
#
loop_
_entity.id
_entity.type
_entity.pdbx_description
1 polymer ?
#
loop_
_entity_poly.entity_id
_entity_poly.type
_entity_poly.pdbx_seq_one_letter_code
_entity_poly.pdbx_strand_id
1 'polypeptide(L)'
;MNFDFAEKINLNLENLDFEKAINLAEKELSEITKTEFHDIIGKTFANPIDDLVNWIDSFYKEISKKIEIKTMYFEMNEFDINTDVWYIDGIAYKEDGGLDLEDMEWLSDCKRDLMTTKEFVLTGYEKFQGLFETIEEKEENDEWTDEMQDARDWCEQIIISRFMELMKKAHETAKQRKLDWGNIPIYFTEHAYDFIVKSEV
;
A
#
# COMPACT_ATOMS: atom_id res chain seq x y z
N MET A 1 10.42 8.83 -2.82
CA MET A 1 9.50 8.60 -3.96
C MET A 1 9.72 9.54 -5.14
N ASN A 2 9.68 9.00 -6.36
CA ASN A 2 9.71 9.76 -7.62
C ASN A 2 8.29 9.85 -8.24
N PHE A 3 7.69 11.04 -8.17
CA PHE A 3 6.30 11.25 -8.58
C PHE A 3 6.06 11.12 -10.11
N ASP A 4 7.09 11.30 -10.94
CA ASP A 4 6.95 11.17 -12.41
C ASP A 4 6.55 9.74 -12.84
N PHE A 5 6.91 8.73 -12.03
CA PHE A 5 6.58 7.34 -12.27
C PHE A 5 5.17 7.02 -11.77
N ALA A 6 4.83 7.55 -10.59
CA ALA A 6 3.49 7.47 -10.00
C ALA A 6 2.41 8.04 -10.93
N GLU A 7 2.64 9.24 -11.50
CA GLU A 7 1.71 9.90 -12.41
C GLU A 7 1.29 9.03 -13.60
N LYS A 8 2.19 8.16 -14.08
CA LYS A 8 1.90 7.25 -15.21
C LYS A 8 0.88 6.17 -14.87
N ILE A 9 0.77 5.77 -13.61
CA ILE A 9 -0.11 4.69 -13.17
C ILE A 9 -1.30 5.15 -12.31
N ASN A 10 -1.24 6.35 -11.72
CA ASN A 10 -2.25 6.87 -10.78
C ASN A 10 -3.68 6.79 -11.34
N LEU A 11 -3.90 7.18 -12.60
CA LEU A 11 -5.23 7.08 -13.20
C LEU A 11 -5.81 5.64 -13.17
N ASN A 12 -4.97 4.61 -13.31
CA ASN A 12 -5.44 3.23 -13.21
C ASN A 12 -5.71 2.85 -11.74
N LEU A 13 -4.87 3.31 -10.81
CA LEU A 13 -5.06 3.10 -9.36
C LEU A 13 -6.35 3.77 -8.86
N GLU A 14 -6.65 4.99 -9.30
CA GLU A 14 -7.90 5.72 -9.03
C GLU A 14 -9.14 4.94 -9.46
N ASN A 15 -9.06 4.36 -10.66
CA ASN A 15 -10.13 3.55 -11.22
C ASN A 15 -10.19 2.12 -10.63
N LEU A 16 -9.38 1.83 -9.61
CA LEU A 16 -9.25 0.52 -8.98
C LEU A 16 -8.82 -0.60 -9.95
N ASP A 17 -8.20 -0.23 -11.07
CA ASP A 17 -7.67 -1.13 -12.09
C ASP A 17 -6.19 -1.44 -11.81
N PHE A 18 -5.96 -2.11 -10.68
CA PHE A 18 -4.62 -2.46 -10.22
C PHE A 18 -3.90 -3.39 -11.18
N GLU A 19 -4.60 -4.30 -11.85
CA GLU A 19 -4.00 -5.17 -12.86
C GLU A 19 -3.38 -4.35 -13.99
N LYS A 20 -4.09 -3.34 -14.50
CA LYS A 20 -3.56 -2.46 -15.55
C LYS A 20 -2.42 -1.57 -15.06
N ALA A 21 -2.51 -1.03 -13.84
CA ALA A 21 -1.42 -0.26 -13.23
C ALA A 21 -0.13 -1.09 -13.13
N ILE A 22 -0.25 -2.32 -12.60
CA ILE A 22 0.87 -3.24 -12.42
C ILE A 22 1.44 -3.68 -13.76
N ASN A 23 0.59 -4.08 -14.71
CA ASN A 23 1.05 -4.48 -16.04
C ASN A 23 1.79 -3.34 -16.77
N LEU A 24 1.36 -2.09 -16.58
CA LEU A 24 2.07 -0.93 -17.12
C LEU A 24 3.43 -0.77 -16.46
N ALA A 25 3.50 -0.77 -15.12
CA ALA A 25 4.76 -0.64 -14.40
C ALA A 25 5.75 -1.78 -14.71
N GLU A 26 5.28 -3.04 -14.77
CA GLU A 26 6.11 -4.19 -15.15
C GLU A 26 6.61 -4.09 -16.60
N LYS A 27 5.78 -3.57 -17.52
CA LYS A 27 6.18 -3.32 -18.91
C LYS A 27 7.28 -2.28 -18.98
N GLU A 28 7.10 -1.12 -18.33
CA GLU A 28 8.08 -0.03 -18.34
C GLU A 28 9.39 -0.46 -17.66
N LEU A 29 9.33 -1.19 -16.55
CA LEU A 29 10.51 -1.81 -15.93
C LEU A 29 11.24 -2.74 -16.90
N SER A 30 10.52 -3.55 -17.68
CA SER A 30 11.10 -4.47 -18.66
C SER A 30 11.81 -3.79 -19.83
N GLU A 31 11.56 -2.50 -20.06
CA GLU A 31 12.21 -1.70 -21.11
C GLU A 31 13.57 -1.13 -20.64
N ILE A 32 13.86 -1.18 -19.34
CA ILE A 32 15.12 -0.73 -18.74
C ILE A 32 16.18 -1.83 -18.83
N THR A 33 17.46 -1.45 -18.79
CA THR A 33 18.56 -2.42 -18.63
C THR A 33 18.34 -3.26 -17.38
N LYS A 34 18.50 -4.58 -17.51
CA LYS A 34 18.21 -5.52 -16.42
C LYS A 34 19.04 -5.23 -15.16
N THR A 35 18.34 -5.07 -14.04
CA THR A 35 18.88 -4.91 -12.68
C THR A 35 18.30 -5.96 -11.73
N GLU A 36 18.72 -5.95 -10.46
CA GLU A 36 18.17 -6.83 -9.42
C GLU A 36 16.68 -6.57 -9.12
N PHE A 37 16.20 -5.34 -9.36
CA PHE A 37 14.81 -4.93 -9.16
C PHE A 37 13.84 -5.61 -10.14
N HIS A 38 14.30 -6.05 -11.30
CA HIS A 38 13.46 -6.73 -12.31
C HIS A 38 12.85 -8.04 -11.81
N ASP A 39 13.40 -8.61 -10.74
CA ASP A 39 12.85 -9.83 -10.15
C ASP A 39 11.45 -9.59 -9.54
N ILE A 40 10.99 -8.35 -9.34
CA ILE A 40 9.64 -8.04 -8.84
C ILE A 40 8.55 -8.42 -9.84
N ILE A 41 8.86 -8.49 -11.14
CA ILE A 41 7.90 -8.73 -12.21
C ILE A 41 7.15 -10.05 -11.97
N GLY A 42 5.82 -9.97 -11.98
CA GLY A 42 4.92 -11.11 -11.78
C GLY A 42 4.88 -11.63 -10.35
N LYS A 43 5.53 -10.98 -9.38
CA LYS A 43 5.44 -11.33 -7.96
C LYS A 43 4.27 -10.64 -7.28
N THR A 44 3.80 -11.26 -6.22
CA THR A 44 2.76 -10.75 -5.31
C THR A 44 3.22 -10.96 -3.87
N PHE A 45 2.64 -10.22 -2.93
CA PHE A 45 2.76 -10.57 -1.52
C PHE A 45 2.32 -12.01 -1.26
N ALA A 46 2.98 -12.67 -0.31
CA ALA A 46 2.71 -14.07 0.05
C ALA A 46 1.60 -14.21 1.11
N ASN A 47 1.15 -13.09 1.70
CA ASN A 47 0.12 -13.07 2.72
C ASN A 47 -1.18 -13.69 2.22
N PRO A 48 -1.74 -14.69 2.92
CA PRO A 48 -3.09 -15.17 2.64
C PRO A 48 -4.11 -14.04 2.82
N ILE A 49 -5.02 -13.88 1.86
CA ILE A 49 -6.06 -12.84 1.93
C ILE A 49 -6.90 -12.94 3.20
N ASP A 50 -7.11 -14.17 3.69
CA ASP A 50 -7.88 -14.46 4.88
C ASP A 50 -7.21 -13.93 6.15
N ASP A 51 -5.88 -13.90 6.20
CA ASP A 51 -5.17 -13.36 7.35
C ASP A 51 -5.37 -11.85 7.45
N LEU A 52 -5.30 -11.14 6.31
CA LEU A 52 -5.58 -9.69 6.27
C LEU A 52 -7.04 -9.39 6.64
N VAL A 53 -8.00 -10.14 6.08
CA VAL A 53 -9.42 -9.98 6.43
C VAL A 53 -9.67 -10.21 7.92
N ASN A 54 -9.05 -11.24 8.51
CA ASN A 54 -9.18 -11.54 9.94
C ASN A 54 -8.53 -10.47 10.82
N TRP A 55 -7.41 -9.88 10.38
CA TRP A 55 -6.76 -8.77 11.07
C TRP A 55 -7.64 -7.51 11.05
N ILE A 56 -8.19 -7.12 9.89
CA ILE A 56 -9.11 -5.98 9.77
C ILE A 56 -10.39 -6.23 10.59
N ASP A 57 -10.96 -7.43 10.54
CA ASP A 57 -12.16 -7.77 11.31
C ASP A 57 -11.92 -7.72 12.83
N SER A 58 -10.74 -8.15 13.28
CA SER A 58 -10.33 -8.03 14.68
C SER A 58 -10.20 -6.57 15.11
N PHE A 59 -9.57 -5.74 14.27
CA PHE A 59 -9.46 -4.30 14.45
C PHE A 59 -10.84 -3.63 14.54
N TYR A 60 -11.71 -3.88 13.57
CA TYR A 60 -13.08 -3.38 13.55
C TYR A 60 -13.86 -3.76 14.82
N LYS A 61 -13.81 -5.03 15.24
CA LYS A 61 -14.50 -5.52 16.46
C LYS A 61 -13.96 -4.91 17.73
N GLU A 62 -12.70 -4.52 17.77
CA GLU A 62 -12.13 -3.79 18.91
C GLU A 62 -12.65 -2.36 18.94
N ILE A 63 -12.54 -1.64 17.83
CA ILE A 63 -12.83 -0.21 17.78
C ILE A 63 -14.33 0.10 17.76
N SER A 64 -15.16 -0.77 17.19
CA SER A 64 -16.63 -0.64 17.21
C SER A 64 -17.24 -0.64 18.62
N LYS A 65 -16.49 -1.12 19.63
CA LYS A 65 -16.88 -1.02 21.05
C LYS A 65 -16.71 0.38 21.62
N LYS A 66 -15.85 1.19 21.00
CA LYS A 66 -15.50 2.55 21.44
C LYS A 66 -16.26 3.61 20.65
N ILE A 67 -16.45 3.37 19.34
CA ILE A 67 -17.02 4.33 18.40
C ILE A 67 -17.93 3.64 17.37
N GLU A 68 -18.87 4.38 16.78
CA GLU A 68 -19.50 3.96 15.52
C GLU A 68 -18.53 4.29 14.38
N ILE A 69 -18.00 3.25 13.73
CA ILE A 69 -17.01 3.41 12.66
C ILE A 69 -17.75 3.77 11.37
N LYS A 70 -17.38 4.91 10.76
CA LYS A 70 -17.89 5.35 9.45
C LYS A 70 -16.92 5.09 8.32
N THR A 71 -15.62 5.05 8.61
CA THR A 71 -14.59 4.65 7.66
C THR A 71 -13.33 4.17 8.38
N MET A 72 -12.47 3.44 7.65
CA MET A 72 -11.14 3.05 8.10
C MET A 72 -10.10 3.49 7.07
N TYR A 73 -8.93 3.90 7.54
CA TYR A 73 -7.77 4.25 6.73
C TYR A 73 -6.66 3.25 7.02
N PHE A 74 -5.99 2.76 5.98
CA PHE A 74 -4.89 1.82 6.09
C PHE A 74 -3.67 2.32 5.34
N GLU A 75 -2.53 2.31 5.99
CA GLU A 75 -1.30 2.85 5.44
C GLU A 75 -0.21 1.78 5.47
N MET A 76 0.44 1.56 4.33
CA MET A 76 1.72 0.86 4.30
C MET A 76 2.80 1.81 4.81
N ASN A 77 3.69 1.35 5.69
CA ASN A 77 4.78 2.18 6.21
C ASN A 77 5.67 2.71 5.08
N GLU A 78 6.48 3.74 5.38
CA GLU A 78 7.49 4.32 4.48
C GLU A 78 8.59 3.28 4.21
N PHE A 79 8.28 2.36 3.30
CA PHE A 79 8.92 1.05 3.20
C PHE A 79 10.26 1.12 2.48
N ASP A 80 10.45 2.18 1.70
CA ASP A 80 11.64 2.44 0.94
C ASP A 80 12.79 2.98 1.79
N ILE A 81 12.47 3.57 2.94
CA ILE A 81 13.42 3.96 3.99
C ILE A 81 13.43 2.92 5.12
N ASN A 82 12.26 2.46 5.57
CA ASN A 82 12.12 1.46 6.64
C ASN A 82 12.11 0.05 6.04
N THR A 83 13.29 -0.41 5.64
CA THR A 83 13.47 -1.63 4.84
C THR A 83 13.42 -2.92 5.66
N ASP A 84 13.63 -2.87 6.97
CA ASP A 84 13.68 -4.06 7.86
C ASP A 84 12.38 -4.88 7.84
N VAL A 85 11.24 -4.18 7.94
CA VAL A 85 9.91 -4.80 8.02
C VAL A 85 8.92 -3.90 7.31
N TRP A 86 8.21 -4.47 6.34
CA TRP A 86 7.10 -3.81 5.67
C TRP A 86 5.78 -4.25 6.30
N TYR A 87 4.91 -3.29 6.60
CA TYR A 87 3.67 -3.58 7.31
C TYR A 87 2.57 -2.58 7.00
N ILE A 88 1.34 -2.94 7.39
CA ILE A 88 0.16 -2.10 7.30
C ILE A 88 -0.27 -1.68 8.71
N ASP A 89 -0.55 -0.40 8.88
CA ASP A 89 -1.27 0.16 10.02
C ASP A 89 -2.67 0.61 9.64
N GLY A 90 -3.56 0.64 10.62
CA GLY A 90 -4.97 0.99 10.42
C GLY A 90 -5.47 2.00 11.44
N ILE A 91 -6.36 2.89 11.00
CA ILE A 91 -7.03 3.91 11.83
C ILE A 91 -8.52 3.91 11.49
N ALA A 92 -9.38 4.05 12.50
CA ALA A 92 -10.83 4.11 12.30
C ALA A 92 -11.39 5.47 12.71
N TYR A 93 -12.36 5.96 11.92
CA TYR A 93 -12.92 7.30 12.07
C TYR A 93 -14.43 7.26 12.30
N LYS A 94 -14.92 8.26 13.05
CA LYS A 94 -16.35 8.46 13.33
C LYS A 94 -17.11 9.17 12.21
N GLU A 95 -16.39 9.74 11.27
CA GLU A 95 -16.92 10.50 10.14
C GLU A 95 -16.18 10.04 8.89
N ASP A 96 -16.86 10.06 7.74
CA ASP A 96 -16.24 9.87 6.42
C ASP A 96 -16.15 11.25 5.77
N GLY A 97 -14.93 11.82 5.76
CA GLY A 97 -14.67 13.12 5.14
C GLY A 97 -14.66 13.09 3.61
N GLY A 98 -14.74 11.90 3.00
CA GLY A 98 -14.68 11.74 1.56
C GLY A 98 -13.25 11.64 1.02
N LEU A 99 -13.15 11.55 -0.32
CA LEU A 99 -11.89 11.55 -1.05
C LEU A 99 -11.77 12.88 -1.80
N ASP A 100 -11.14 13.87 -1.16
CA ASP A 100 -10.72 15.12 -1.78
C ASP A 100 -9.23 15.30 -1.48
N LEU A 101 -8.36 14.96 -2.44
CA LEU A 101 -6.90 14.95 -2.22
C LEU A 101 -6.34 16.33 -1.86
N GLU A 102 -7.08 17.41 -2.16
CA GLU A 102 -6.71 18.78 -1.78
C GLU A 102 -7.19 19.16 -0.37
N ASP A 103 -8.09 18.37 0.23
CA ASP A 103 -8.69 18.60 1.55
C ASP A 103 -8.90 17.27 2.33
N MET A 104 -7.78 16.62 2.67
CA MET A 104 -7.76 15.41 3.51
C MET A 104 -7.54 15.74 5.00
N GLU A 105 -7.85 16.97 5.46
CA GLU A 105 -7.59 17.39 6.86
C GLU A 105 -8.24 16.47 7.89
N TRP A 106 -9.38 15.85 7.56
CA TRP A 106 -10.09 14.91 8.43
C TRP A 106 -9.25 13.70 8.86
N LEU A 107 -8.24 13.31 8.08
CA LEU A 107 -7.30 12.24 8.47
C LEU A 107 -6.41 12.66 9.65
N SER A 108 -6.14 13.96 9.82
CA SER A 108 -5.29 14.51 10.88
C SER A 108 -5.90 14.36 12.28
N ASP A 109 -7.22 14.16 12.38
CA ASP A 109 -7.94 13.89 13.63
C ASP A 109 -7.68 12.47 14.20
N CYS A 110 -6.57 11.86 13.80
CA CYS A 110 -6.16 10.54 14.25
C CYS A 110 -6.01 10.48 15.78
N LYS A 111 -6.61 9.46 16.40
CA LYS A 111 -6.48 9.20 17.83
C LYS A 111 -5.85 7.84 18.03
N ARG A 112 -4.79 7.80 18.84
CA ARG A 112 -4.01 6.58 19.09
C ARG A 112 -4.85 5.41 19.60
N ASP A 113 -5.93 5.66 20.34
CA ASP A 113 -6.84 4.62 20.84
C ASP A 113 -7.81 4.05 19.79
N LEU A 114 -7.82 4.65 18.58
CA LEU A 114 -8.56 4.23 17.40
C LEU A 114 -7.67 3.61 16.31
N MET A 115 -6.37 3.45 16.59
CA MET A 115 -5.41 2.80 15.70
C MET A 115 -5.31 1.30 15.99
N THR A 116 -4.75 0.55 15.04
CA THR A 116 -4.32 -0.83 15.23
C THR A 116 -3.34 -0.93 16.40
N THR A 117 -3.47 -1.99 17.20
CA THR A 117 -2.55 -2.26 18.33
C THR A 117 -1.37 -3.15 17.93
N LYS A 118 -1.46 -3.75 16.74
CA LYS A 118 -0.43 -4.56 16.08
C LYS A 118 -0.53 -4.36 14.58
N GLU A 119 0.62 -4.19 13.97
CA GLU A 119 0.79 -4.03 12.55
C GLU A 119 0.50 -5.36 11.82
N PHE A 120 0.06 -5.27 10.56
CA PHE A 120 -0.01 -6.44 9.67
C PHE A 120 1.25 -6.53 8.84
N VAL A 121 2.14 -7.48 9.15
CA VAL A 121 3.41 -7.65 8.45
C VAL A 121 3.19 -8.22 7.04
N LEU A 122 3.72 -7.52 6.04
CA LEU A 122 3.75 -7.95 4.65
C LEU A 122 4.94 -8.87 4.40
N THR A 123 4.72 -9.95 3.66
CA THR A 123 5.70 -11.02 3.43
C THR A 123 5.80 -11.42 1.96
N GLY A 124 6.89 -12.09 1.59
CA GLY A 124 7.17 -12.55 0.23
C GLY A 124 8.07 -11.62 -0.58
N TYR A 125 8.34 -10.41 -0.06
CA TYR A 125 9.20 -9.38 -0.66
C TYR A 125 10.48 -9.10 0.14
N GLU A 126 10.90 -10.02 1.00
CA GLU A 126 12.09 -9.87 1.87
C GLU A 126 13.38 -9.69 1.06
N LYS A 127 13.43 -10.22 -0.17
CA LYS A 127 14.53 -9.92 -1.10
C LYS A 127 14.59 -8.42 -1.44
N PHE A 128 13.44 -7.80 -1.69
CA PHE A 128 13.38 -6.39 -2.08
C PHE A 128 13.66 -5.48 -0.90
N GLN A 129 13.21 -5.83 0.31
CA GLN A 129 13.65 -5.19 1.55
C GLN A 129 15.18 -5.03 1.60
N GLY A 130 15.91 -6.14 1.41
CA GLY A 130 17.38 -6.10 1.35
C GLY A 130 17.94 -5.32 0.15
N LEU A 131 17.26 -5.30 -1.00
CA LEU A 131 17.71 -4.47 -2.14
C LEU A 131 17.60 -2.97 -1.84
N PHE A 132 16.49 -2.54 -1.22
CA PHE A 132 16.29 -1.15 -0.82
C PHE A 132 17.29 -0.73 0.27
N GLU A 133 17.60 -1.63 1.22
CA GLU A 133 18.59 -1.38 2.28
C GLU A 133 19.99 -1.09 1.73
N THR A 134 20.38 -1.73 0.62
CA THR A 134 21.72 -1.58 0.03
C THR A 134 21.89 -0.33 -0.84
N ILE A 135 20.85 0.49 -1.04
CA ILE A 135 20.91 1.63 -1.96
C ILE A 135 21.93 2.67 -1.48
N GLU A 136 21.85 3.08 -0.22
CA GLU A 136 22.75 4.08 0.37
C GLU A 136 24.22 3.65 0.23
N GLU A 137 24.53 2.37 0.52
CA GLU A 137 25.88 1.83 0.35
C GLU A 137 26.33 1.84 -1.12
N LYS A 138 25.45 1.52 -2.07
CA LYS A 138 25.77 1.56 -3.52
C LYS A 138 25.99 2.98 -4.01
N GLU A 139 25.25 3.96 -3.49
CA GLU A 139 25.46 5.38 -3.77
C GLU A 139 26.81 5.85 -3.23
N GLU A 140 27.15 5.52 -1.98
CA GLU A 140 28.43 5.90 -1.37
C GLU A 140 29.65 5.30 -2.07
N ASN A 141 29.49 4.13 -2.71
CA ASN A 141 30.55 3.43 -3.42
C ASN A 141 30.63 3.77 -4.93
N ASP A 142 29.87 4.74 -5.43
CA ASP A 142 29.76 5.08 -6.86
C ASP A 142 29.31 3.89 -7.75
N GLU A 143 28.52 2.96 -7.19
CA GLU A 143 27.96 1.79 -7.90
C GLU A 143 26.51 2.01 -8.33
N TRP A 144 25.86 3.09 -7.88
CA TRP A 144 24.49 3.45 -8.23
C TRP A 144 24.43 4.22 -9.55
N THR A 145 23.58 3.77 -10.48
CA THR A 145 23.40 4.42 -11.79
C THR A 145 21.98 4.93 -11.96
N ASP A 146 21.79 5.87 -12.89
CA ASP A 146 20.46 6.40 -13.25
C ASP A 146 19.51 5.26 -13.68
N GLU A 147 19.99 4.24 -14.40
CA GLU A 147 19.15 3.09 -14.76
C GLU A 147 18.75 2.22 -13.56
N MET A 148 19.59 2.15 -12.52
CA MET A 148 19.25 1.48 -11.27
C MET A 148 18.20 2.28 -10.49
N GLN A 149 18.31 3.61 -10.50
CA GLN A 149 17.31 4.51 -9.93
C GLN A 149 15.95 4.33 -10.62
N ASP A 150 15.90 4.38 -11.96
CA ASP A 150 14.65 4.20 -12.71
C ASP A 150 14.04 2.81 -12.46
N ALA A 151 14.86 1.77 -12.40
CA ALA A 151 14.39 0.41 -12.11
C ALA A 151 13.86 0.26 -10.67
N ARG A 152 14.50 0.92 -9.70
CA ARG A 152 14.07 0.99 -8.31
C ARG A 152 12.74 1.73 -8.19
N ASP A 153 12.58 2.85 -8.88
CA ASP A 153 11.34 3.64 -8.86
C ASP A 153 10.16 2.85 -9.45
N TRP A 154 10.35 2.13 -10.56
CA TRP A 154 9.30 1.22 -11.04
C TRP A 154 9.02 0.06 -10.09
N CYS A 155 10.04 -0.48 -9.42
CA CYS A 155 9.84 -1.52 -8.41
C CYS A 155 8.98 -1.03 -7.24
N GLU A 156 9.24 0.19 -6.76
CA GLU A 156 8.42 0.86 -5.75
C GLU A 156 6.95 0.98 -6.21
N GLN A 157 6.71 1.45 -7.42
CA GLN A 157 5.35 1.57 -7.97
C GLN A 157 4.62 0.22 -8.07
N ILE A 158 5.32 -0.86 -8.40
CA ILE A 158 4.76 -2.22 -8.42
C ILE A 158 4.40 -2.69 -7.01
N ILE A 159 5.26 -2.43 -6.01
CA ILE A 159 5.03 -2.81 -4.61
C ILE A 159 3.80 -2.07 -4.06
N ILE A 160 3.70 -0.76 -4.26
CA ILE A 160 2.55 0.07 -3.85
C ILE A 160 1.26 -0.45 -4.50
N SER A 161 1.30 -0.67 -5.82
CA SER A 161 0.14 -1.18 -6.56
C SER A 161 -0.32 -2.56 -6.07
N ARG A 162 0.61 -3.45 -5.71
CA ARG A 162 0.32 -4.77 -5.14
C ARG A 162 -0.26 -4.69 -3.72
N PHE A 163 0.16 -3.71 -2.93
CA PHE A 163 -0.43 -3.45 -1.62
C PHE A 163 -1.89 -2.96 -1.78
N MET A 164 -2.13 -2.00 -2.65
CA MET A 164 -3.47 -1.48 -2.93
C MET A 164 -4.40 -2.57 -3.49
N GLU A 165 -3.89 -3.44 -4.37
CA GLU A 165 -4.58 -4.63 -4.87
C GLU A 165 -5.00 -5.56 -3.72
N LEU A 166 -4.09 -5.81 -2.77
CA LEU A 166 -4.33 -6.67 -1.61
C LEU A 166 -5.43 -6.08 -0.71
N MET A 167 -5.40 -4.76 -0.45
CA MET A 167 -6.41 -4.07 0.35
C MET A 167 -7.80 -4.14 -0.28
N LYS A 168 -7.92 -3.89 -1.59
CA LYS A 168 -9.20 -4.04 -2.31
C LYS A 168 -9.73 -5.46 -2.24
N LYS A 169 -8.89 -6.47 -2.50
CA LYS A 169 -9.29 -7.90 -2.41
C LYS A 169 -9.78 -8.25 -1.01
N ALA A 170 -9.18 -7.70 0.04
CA ALA A 170 -9.62 -7.94 1.41
C ALA A 170 -11.01 -7.34 1.67
N HIS A 171 -11.25 -6.12 1.20
CA HIS A 171 -12.56 -5.48 1.33
C HIS A 171 -13.66 -6.21 0.54
N GLU A 172 -13.37 -6.61 -0.71
CA GLU A 172 -14.27 -7.45 -1.52
C GLU A 172 -14.63 -8.75 -0.81
N THR A 173 -13.62 -9.41 -0.23
CA THR A 173 -13.80 -10.67 0.51
C THR A 173 -14.68 -10.47 1.73
N ALA A 174 -14.48 -9.37 2.48
CA ALA A 174 -15.32 -9.03 3.63
C ALA A 174 -16.77 -8.78 3.23
N LYS A 175 -17.00 -8.07 2.11
CA LYS A 175 -18.33 -7.84 1.57
C LYS A 175 -19.02 -9.16 1.16
N GLN A 176 -18.32 -10.02 0.43
CA GLN A 176 -18.82 -11.34 0.02
C GLN A 176 -19.19 -12.21 1.23
N ARG A 177 -18.39 -12.14 2.30
CA ARG A 177 -18.62 -12.84 3.57
C ARG A 177 -19.66 -12.16 4.46
N LYS A 178 -20.16 -10.99 4.08
CA LYS A 178 -21.12 -10.17 4.85
C LYS A 178 -20.61 -9.86 6.26
N LEU A 179 -19.31 -9.54 6.38
CA LEU A 179 -18.76 -9.04 7.63
C LEU A 179 -19.34 -7.65 7.92
N ASP A 180 -19.42 -7.29 9.21
CA ASP A 180 -20.05 -6.04 9.66
C ASP A 180 -19.42 -4.79 9.04
N TRP A 181 -18.12 -4.85 8.72
CA TRP A 181 -17.38 -3.78 8.07
C TRP A 181 -17.36 -3.85 6.55
N GLY A 182 -17.89 -4.91 5.92
CA GLY A 182 -17.79 -5.13 4.47
C GLY A 182 -18.58 -4.14 3.60
N ASN A 183 -19.29 -3.17 4.19
CA ASN A 183 -19.90 -2.03 3.48
C ASN A 183 -19.41 -0.68 4.04
N ILE A 184 -18.41 -0.69 4.92
CA ILE A 184 -17.79 0.52 5.46
C ILE A 184 -16.67 0.91 4.49
N PRO A 185 -16.66 2.14 3.95
CA PRO A 185 -15.57 2.56 3.08
C PRO A 185 -14.22 2.41 3.77
N ILE A 186 -13.23 1.92 3.02
CA ILE A 186 -11.84 1.94 3.46
C ILE A 186 -11.01 2.79 2.51
N TYR A 187 -10.09 3.54 3.08
CA TYR A 187 -9.08 4.32 2.39
C TYR A 187 -7.73 3.64 2.56
N PHE A 188 -6.89 3.68 1.54
CA PHE A 188 -5.53 3.15 1.67
C PHE A 188 -4.52 3.83 0.76
N THR A 189 -3.30 3.89 1.26
CA THR A 189 -2.13 4.44 0.57
C THR A 189 -0.84 3.89 1.18
N GLU A 190 0.27 4.20 0.55
CA GLU A 190 1.60 4.09 1.15
C GLU A 190 2.00 5.44 1.80
N HIS A 191 2.81 5.38 2.86
CA HIS A 191 3.21 6.55 3.61
C HIS A 191 4.01 7.53 2.74
N ALA A 192 3.71 8.83 2.84
CA ALA A 192 4.31 9.86 2.00
C ALA A 192 3.97 9.76 0.49
N TYR A 193 3.03 8.88 0.11
CA TYR A 193 2.43 8.93 -1.23
C TYR A 193 1.34 9.99 -1.29
N ASP A 194 1.42 10.89 -2.28
CA ASP A 194 0.45 11.98 -2.51
C ASP A 194 -0.92 11.48 -3.02
N PHE A 195 -1.17 10.18 -2.97
CA PHE A 195 -2.28 9.54 -3.65
C PHE A 195 -2.99 8.52 -2.76
N ILE A 196 -4.25 8.80 -2.41
CA ILE A 196 -5.08 7.91 -1.58
C ILE A 196 -6.17 7.27 -2.43
N VAL A 197 -6.38 5.96 -2.24
CA VAL A 197 -7.46 5.22 -2.89
C VAL A 197 -8.59 4.96 -1.91
N LYS A 198 -9.83 5.13 -2.37
CA LYS A 198 -11.04 4.68 -1.66
C LYS A 198 -11.55 3.40 -2.29
N SER A 199 -11.75 2.35 -1.50
CA SER A 199 -12.47 1.16 -1.98
C SER A 199 -13.98 1.36 -1.81
N GLU A 200 -14.66 1.53 -2.95
CA GLU A 200 -16.12 1.49 -3.08
C GLU A 200 -16.55 0.09 -3.53
N VAL A 201 -16.54 -0.90 -2.63
CA VAL A 201 -17.05 -2.24 -2.97
C VAL A 201 -18.49 -2.42 -2.60
#